data_AF-A0A819AWD3-F1
#
_entry.id   AF-A0A819AWD3-F1
#
_cell.length_a   1.000
_cell.length_b   1.000
_cell.length_c   1.000
_cell.angle_alpha   90.00
_cell.angle_beta   90.00
_cell.angle_gamma   90.00
#
_symmetry.space_group_name_H-M   'P 1'
#
loop_
_entity.id
_entity.type
_entity.pdbx_description
1 polymer ?
#
loop_
_entity_poly.entity_id
_entity_poly.type
_entity_poly.pdbx_seq_one_letter_code
_entity_poly.pdbx_strand_id
1 'polypeptide(L)'
;MEGYCKVEKKNISNITSYSKKWTSKIQQQPLLSSYNTTKDVQLEVIRTPERHVELIKARVESIQEIIATYRTEMQRIYPRGRLSISRRHYQVDAMRNLFKDAYSLVSNASSKLLDLREEETLMLNNLRDADFQYEHKVANAQENRTKLQEKLKSIREKIARAEKECSRQQEIYRKSAIDIYQRCRRLEKERLDLIRKTLIKFIKTAFSFENVSAQSQIYEALSSMLQNQQNTSEDLDFWARNYGVYDSTTSQSFVMNPTDDDHNERNSNETTSQKPKNSKKCETVERTTTDIYVNELRIEHDEVEDDN
;
A
#
# COMPACT_ATOMS: atom_id res chain seq x y z
N MET A 1 1.05 1.62 -2.27
CA MET A 1 2.04 0.60 -2.72
C MET A 1 3.06 1.18 -3.70
N GLU A 2 2.67 1.71 -4.86
CA GLU A 2 3.66 2.28 -5.80
C GLU A 2 4.47 3.44 -5.24
N GLY A 3 3.84 4.35 -4.49
CA GLY A 3 4.54 5.42 -3.78
C GLY A 3 5.60 4.88 -2.81
N TYR A 4 5.30 3.80 -2.09
CA TYR A 4 6.25 3.12 -1.21
C TYR A 4 7.44 2.57 -2.00
N CYS A 5 7.22 1.85 -3.11
CA CYS A 5 8.31 1.38 -3.97
C CYS A 5 9.19 2.51 -4.50
N LYS A 6 8.62 3.69 -4.81
CA LYS A 6 9.40 4.86 -5.26
C LYS A 6 10.32 5.39 -4.15
N VAL A 7 9.82 5.47 -2.92
CA VAL A 7 10.62 5.89 -1.75
C VAL A 7 11.77 4.92 -1.51
N GLU A 8 11.49 3.61 -1.50
CA GLU A 8 12.51 2.57 -1.31
C GLU A 8 13.57 2.58 -2.42
N LYS A 9 13.17 2.73 -3.69
CA LYS A 9 14.11 2.86 -4.82
C LYS A 9 15.01 4.10 -4.69
N LYS A 10 14.48 5.22 -4.20
CA LYS A 10 15.28 6.42 -3.91
C LYS A 10 16.28 6.14 -2.79
N ASN A 11 15.85 5.44 -1.74
CA ASN A 11 16.72 5.03 -0.64
C ASN A 11 17.86 4.12 -1.12
N ILE A 12 17.55 3.11 -1.94
CA ILE A 12 18.55 2.24 -2.59
C ILE A 12 19.60 3.07 -3.34
N SER A 13 19.16 4.03 -4.18
CA SER A 13 20.07 4.90 -4.93
C SER A 13 20.99 5.72 -4.03
N ASN A 14 20.43 6.30 -2.97
CA ASN A 14 21.17 7.12 -2.00
C ASN A 14 22.24 6.29 -1.27
N ILE A 15 21.88 5.13 -0.74
CA ILE A 15 22.81 4.25 0.00
C ILE A 15 23.91 3.73 -0.93
N THR A 16 23.55 3.29 -2.14
CA THR A 16 24.52 2.82 -3.14
C THR A 16 25.50 3.93 -3.52
N SER A 17 25.01 5.16 -3.71
CA SER A 17 25.85 6.31 -4.03
C SER A 17 26.76 6.70 -2.88
N TYR A 18 26.26 6.65 -1.64
CA TYR A 18 27.02 6.87 -0.42
C TYR A 18 28.17 5.86 -0.29
N SER A 19 27.87 4.56 -0.40
CA SER A 19 28.85 3.48 -0.27
C SER A 19 29.97 3.62 -1.31
N LYS A 20 29.62 3.82 -2.58
CA LYS A 20 30.60 4.03 -3.66
C LYS A 20 31.49 5.25 -3.43
N LYS A 21 30.90 6.37 -3.03
CA LYS A 21 31.62 7.62 -2.76
C LYS A 21 32.63 7.45 -1.63
N TRP A 22 32.21 6.85 -0.52
CA TRP A 22 33.08 6.70 0.65
C TRP A 22 34.11 5.59 0.50
N THR A 23 33.77 4.50 -0.20
CA THR A 23 34.73 3.45 -0.58
C THR A 23 35.89 4.07 -1.36
N SER A 24 35.60 4.87 -2.39
CA SER A 24 36.62 5.55 -3.20
C SER A 24 37.47 6.51 -2.35
N LYS A 25 36.84 7.30 -1.47
CA LYS A 25 37.57 8.22 -0.57
C LYS A 25 38.52 7.49 0.39
N ILE A 26 38.08 6.40 1.02
CA ILE A 26 38.91 5.61 1.95
C ILE A 26 40.07 4.95 1.20
N GLN A 27 39.82 4.45 -0.01
CA GLN A 27 40.87 3.85 -0.84
C GLN A 27 41.97 4.86 -1.20
N GLN A 28 41.61 6.12 -1.44
CA GLN A 28 42.51 7.20 -1.81
C GLN A 28 43.19 7.89 -0.61
N GLN A 29 42.79 7.59 0.64
CA GLN A 29 43.34 8.26 1.81
C GLN A 29 44.79 7.81 2.10
N PRO A 30 45.79 8.72 2.01
CA PRO A 30 47.20 8.35 2.19
C PRO A 30 47.53 7.92 3.61
N LEU A 31 46.83 8.44 4.62
CA LEU A 31 47.04 8.07 6.01
C LEU A 31 46.60 6.63 6.30
N LEU A 32 45.68 6.08 5.50
CA LEU A 32 45.18 4.72 5.63
C LEU A 32 45.94 3.73 4.74
N SER A 33 46.83 4.18 3.85
CA SER A 33 47.66 3.24 3.07
C SER A 33 48.63 2.44 3.93
N SER A 34 48.89 2.92 5.15
CA SER A 34 49.85 2.36 6.10
C SER A 34 49.18 1.55 7.22
N TYR A 35 47.88 1.26 7.11
CA TYR A 35 47.12 0.39 8.00
C TYR A 35 46.32 -0.60 7.15
N ASN A 36 46.47 -1.90 7.40
CA ASN A 36 45.87 -2.93 6.57
C ASN A 36 44.50 -3.36 7.13
N THR A 37 44.49 -3.86 8.36
CA THR A 37 43.30 -4.41 9.01
C THR A 37 42.28 -3.31 9.37
N THR A 38 42.74 -2.15 9.85
CA THR A 38 41.86 -1.00 10.14
C THR A 38 41.22 -0.44 8.87
N LYS A 39 41.96 -0.39 7.76
CA LYS A 39 41.41 0.08 6.46
C LYS A 39 40.36 -0.88 5.94
N ASP A 40 40.61 -2.17 5.98
CA ASP A 40 39.68 -3.19 5.52
C ASP A 40 38.38 -3.17 6.32
N VAL A 41 38.48 -3.05 7.65
CA VAL A 41 37.30 -2.94 8.53
C VAL A 41 36.51 -1.66 8.28
N GLN A 42 37.18 -0.51 8.05
CA GLN A 42 36.51 0.73 7.66
C GLN A 42 35.78 0.62 6.32
N LEU A 43 36.39 -0.02 5.33
CA LEU A 43 35.76 -0.28 4.04
C LEU A 43 34.51 -1.16 4.19
N GLU A 44 34.59 -2.17 5.04
CA GLU A 44 33.48 -3.09 5.23
C GLU A 44 32.31 -2.45 6.01
N VAL A 45 32.57 -1.54 6.95
CA VAL A 45 31.53 -0.69 7.55
C VAL A 45 30.79 0.12 6.49
N ILE A 46 31.52 0.70 5.52
CA ILE A 46 30.93 1.49 4.43
C ILE A 46 30.15 0.64 3.42
N ARG A 47 30.59 -0.61 3.20
CA ARG A 47 29.95 -1.55 2.27
C ARG A 47 28.76 -2.31 2.87
N THR A 48 28.72 -2.49 4.19
CA THR A 48 27.63 -3.21 4.87
C THR A 48 26.23 -2.69 4.53
N PRO A 49 25.98 -1.37 4.41
CA PRO A 49 24.72 -0.83 3.90
C PRO A 49 24.28 -1.36 2.53
N GLU A 50 25.20 -1.80 1.66
CA GLU A 50 24.85 -2.43 0.37
C GLU A 50 24.20 -3.80 0.55
N ARG A 51 24.59 -4.56 1.58
CA ARG A 51 23.90 -5.82 1.92
C ARG A 51 22.45 -5.56 2.34
N HIS A 52 22.21 -4.46 3.07
CA HIS A 52 20.86 -4.04 3.41
C HIS A 52 20.07 -3.60 2.18
N VAL A 53 20.71 -2.96 1.20
CA VAL A 53 20.09 -2.59 -0.08
C VAL A 53 19.55 -3.80 -0.83
N GLU A 54 20.22 -4.95 -0.80
CA GLU A 54 19.72 -6.17 -1.44
C GLU A 54 18.41 -6.66 -0.81
N LEU A 55 18.28 -6.58 0.52
CA LEU A 55 17.01 -6.89 1.22
C LEU A 55 15.89 -5.94 0.78
N ILE A 56 16.20 -4.63 0.65
CA ILE A 56 15.24 -3.64 0.18
C ILE A 56 14.80 -3.94 -1.26
N LYS A 57 15.73 -4.30 -2.15
CA LYS A 57 15.43 -4.64 -3.56
C LYS A 57 14.46 -5.82 -3.66
N ALA A 58 14.77 -6.92 -2.98
CA ALA A 58 13.91 -8.12 -2.97
C ALA A 58 12.49 -7.80 -2.45
N ARG A 59 12.39 -6.96 -1.41
CA ARG A 59 11.11 -6.48 -0.89
C ARG A 59 10.35 -5.63 -1.92
N VAL A 60 11.04 -4.70 -2.59
CA VAL A 60 10.42 -3.85 -3.63
C VAL A 60 9.88 -4.70 -4.77
N GLU A 61 10.64 -5.69 -5.24
CA GLU A 61 10.22 -6.63 -6.29
C GLU A 61 8.97 -7.41 -5.89
N SER A 62 8.96 -7.95 -4.67
CA SER A 62 7.82 -8.66 -4.10
C SER A 62 6.57 -7.77 -4.04
N ILE A 63 6.71 -6.49 -3.67
CA ILE A 63 5.60 -5.53 -3.66
C ILE A 63 5.14 -5.20 -5.09
N GLN A 64 6.06 -5.12 -6.05
CA GLN A 64 5.71 -4.90 -7.46
C GLN A 64 4.89 -6.08 -8.01
N GLU A 65 5.20 -7.31 -7.63
CA GLU A 65 4.40 -8.49 -7.98
C GLU A 65 2.99 -8.42 -7.39
N ILE A 66 2.85 -7.98 -6.13
CA ILE A 66 1.53 -7.76 -5.51
C ILE A 66 0.73 -6.70 -6.29
N ILE A 67 1.37 -5.60 -6.68
CA ILE A 67 0.73 -4.54 -7.49
C ILE A 67 0.30 -5.09 -8.85
N ALA A 68 1.15 -5.86 -9.52
CA ALA A 68 0.85 -6.46 -10.81
C ALA A 68 -0.34 -7.43 -10.72
N THR A 69 -0.33 -8.31 -9.71
CA THR A 69 -1.42 -9.26 -9.45
C THR A 69 -2.74 -8.52 -9.21
N TYR A 70 -2.74 -7.50 -8.35
CA TYR A 70 -3.93 -6.69 -8.09
C TYR A 70 -4.45 -6.00 -9.36
N ARG A 71 -3.56 -5.47 -10.20
CA ARG A 71 -3.93 -4.85 -11.49
C ARG A 71 -4.58 -5.86 -12.43
N THR A 72 -4.02 -7.06 -12.55
CA THR A 72 -4.58 -8.14 -13.39
C THR A 72 -5.98 -8.52 -12.92
N GLU A 73 -6.17 -8.70 -11.62
CA GLU A 73 -7.48 -9.00 -11.05
C GLU A 73 -8.49 -7.85 -11.26
N MET A 74 -8.06 -6.60 -11.05
CA MET A 74 -8.90 -5.43 -11.32
C MET A 74 -9.26 -5.30 -12.80
N GLN A 75 -8.36 -5.66 -13.72
CA GLN A 75 -8.66 -5.67 -15.15
C GLN A 75 -9.69 -6.74 -15.52
N ARG A 76 -9.64 -7.91 -14.86
CA ARG A 76 -10.63 -8.98 -15.04
C ARG A 76 -12.02 -8.54 -14.54
N ILE A 77 -12.09 -7.94 -13.36
CA ILE A 77 -13.36 -7.50 -12.77
C ILE A 77 -13.92 -6.26 -13.49
N TYR A 78 -13.03 -5.33 -13.86
CA TYR A 78 -13.33 -4.06 -14.50
C TYR A 78 -12.60 -3.90 -15.84
N PRO A 79 -13.06 -4.62 -16.89
CA PRO A 79 -12.47 -4.54 -18.21
C PRO A 79 -12.61 -3.13 -18.80
N ARG A 80 -11.65 -2.77 -19.65
CA ARG A 80 -11.72 -1.54 -20.45
C ARG A 80 -12.64 -1.79 -21.64
N GLY A 81 -13.68 -0.98 -21.81
CA GLY A 81 -14.50 -1.04 -23.02
C GLY A 81 -13.73 -0.52 -24.23
N ARG A 82 -13.96 -1.10 -25.42
CA ARG A 82 -13.31 -0.66 -26.68
C ARG A 82 -13.58 0.82 -27.01
N LEU A 83 -14.71 1.35 -26.56
CA LEU A 83 -15.18 2.72 -26.83
C LEU A 83 -15.45 3.52 -25.54
N SER A 84 -15.22 2.95 -24.36
CA SER A 84 -15.55 3.59 -23.08
C SER A 84 -14.29 3.92 -22.30
N ILE A 85 -14.20 5.19 -21.88
CA ILE A 85 -13.12 5.71 -21.04
C ILE A 85 -13.21 5.14 -19.62
N SER A 86 -14.44 4.86 -19.14
CA SER A 86 -14.67 4.33 -17.79
C SER A 86 -14.64 2.80 -17.76
N ARG A 87 -14.03 2.25 -16.71
CA ARG A 87 -14.08 0.81 -16.45
C ARG A 87 -15.37 0.51 -15.70
N ARG A 88 -16.08 -0.54 -16.10
CA ARG A 88 -17.31 -1.00 -15.44
C ARG A 88 -17.18 -2.48 -15.10
N HIS A 89 -17.89 -2.90 -14.05
CA HIS A 89 -17.88 -4.29 -13.64
C HIS A 89 -18.41 -5.18 -14.79
N TYR A 90 -17.76 -6.31 -15.07
CA TYR A 90 -18.12 -7.17 -16.21
C TYR A 90 -19.59 -7.67 -16.19
N GLN A 91 -20.18 -7.83 -15.00
CA GLN A 91 -21.60 -8.20 -14.84
C GLN A 91 -22.59 -7.02 -14.80
N VAL A 92 -22.15 -5.77 -14.96
CA VAL A 92 -23.05 -4.61 -14.74
C VAL A 92 -24.27 -4.64 -15.67
N ASP A 93 -24.07 -4.97 -16.95
CA ASP A 93 -25.15 -5.02 -17.94
C ASP A 93 -26.09 -6.20 -17.67
N ALA A 94 -25.55 -7.34 -17.23
CA ALA A 94 -26.35 -8.50 -16.82
C ALA A 94 -27.24 -8.19 -15.61
N MET A 95 -26.69 -7.54 -14.57
CA MET A 95 -27.48 -7.13 -13.39
C MET A 95 -28.56 -6.11 -13.77
N ARG A 96 -28.23 -5.14 -14.62
CA ARG A 96 -29.19 -4.13 -15.10
C ARG A 96 -30.35 -4.80 -15.86
N ASN A 97 -30.04 -5.76 -16.74
CA ASN A 97 -31.07 -6.45 -17.50
C ASN A 97 -31.99 -7.27 -16.59
N LEU A 98 -31.44 -7.98 -15.60
CA LEU A 98 -32.26 -8.69 -14.61
C LEU A 98 -33.23 -7.78 -13.87
N PHE A 99 -32.77 -6.58 -13.45
CA PHE A 99 -33.65 -5.59 -12.82
C PHE A 99 -34.72 -5.08 -13.78
N LYS A 100 -34.34 -4.76 -15.02
CA LYS A 100 -35.26 -4.30 -16.06
C LYS A 100 -36.35 -5.33 -16.34
N ASP A 101 -35.97 -6.59 -16.50
CA ASP A 101 -36.88 -7.68 -16.80
C ASP A 101 -37.84 -7.92 -15.63
N ALA A 102 -37.32 -7.98 -14.39
CA ALA A 102 -38.14 -8.11 -13.19
C ALA A 102 -39.14 -6.96 -13.02
N TYR A 103 -38.70 -5.73 -13.27
CA TYR A 103 -39.55 -4.54 -13.15
C TYR A 103 -40.61 -4.45 -14.26
N SER A 104 -40.28 -4.90 -15.48
CA SER A 104 -41.19 -4.80 -16.63
C SER A 104 -42.54 -5.47 -16.39
N LEU A 105 -42.57 -6.58 -15.64
CA LEU A 105 -43.80 -7.31 -15.30
C LEU A 105 -44.74 -6.48 -14.42
N VAL A 106 -44.20 -5.79 -13.41
CA VAL A 106 -44.96 -4.89 -12.53
C VAL A 106 -45.43 -3.66 -13.28
N SER A 107 -44.55 -3.09 -14.12
CA SER A 107 -44.87 -1.93 -14.94
C SER A 107 -46.04 -2.22 -15.89
N ASN A 108 -46.03 -3.38 -16.55
CA ASN A 108 -47.10 -3.78 -17.47
C ASN A 108 -48.43 -4.03 -16.73
N ALA A 109 -48.40 -4.69 -15.57
CA ALA A 109 -49.61 -4.91 -14.77
C ALA A 109 -50.20 -3.59 -14.24
N SER A 110 -49.32 -2.67 -13.81
CA SER A 110 -49.72 -1.34 -13.34
C SER A 110 -50.32 -0.49 -14.46
N SER A 111 -49.69 -0.50 -15.64
CA SER A 111 -50.20 0.23 -16.82
C SER A 111 -51.60 -0.26 -17.21
N LYS A 112 -51.80 -1.58 -17.29
CA LYS A 112 -53.11 -2.16 -17.63
C LYS A 112 -54.20 -1.81 -16.61
N LEU A 113 -53.84 -1.74 -15.32
CA LEU A 113 -54.77 -1.32 -14.28
C LEU A 113 -55.14 0.17 -14.44
N LEU A 114 -54.18 1.02 -14.79
CA LEU A 114 -54.42 2.43 -15.06
C LEU A 114 -55.38 2.62 -16.24
N ASP A 115 -55.12 1.96 -17.37
CA ASP A 115 -55.98 2.02 -18.57
C ASP A 115 -57.44 1.62 -18.25
N LEU A 116 -57.63 0.59 -17.42
CA LEU A 116 -58.97 0.14 -17.01
C LEU A 116 -59.67 1.16 -16.09
N ARG A 117 -58.93 1.87 -15.24
CA ARG A 117 -59.49 2.93 -14.37
C ARG A 117 -59.85 4.18 -15.18
N GLU A 118 -59.07 4.50 -16.20
CA GLU A 118 -59.43 5.55 -17.17
C GLU A 118 -60.68 5.16 -17.95
N GLU A 119 -60.80 3.90 -18.39
CA GLU A 119 -61.99 3.36 -19.04
C GLU A 119 -63.23 3.42 -18.12
N GLU A 120 -63.10 3.06 -16.84
CA GLU A 120 -64.18 3.19 -15.85
C GLU A 120 -64.64 4.65 -15.71
N THR A 121 -63.71 5.58 -15.60
CA THR A 121 -64.01 7.02 -15.48
C THR A 121 -64.78 7.53 -16.69
N LEU A 122 -64.37 7.12 -17.90
CA LEU A 122 -65.07 7.44 -19.13
C LEU A 122 -66.48 6.85 -19.16
N MET A 123 -66.65 5.59 -18.74
CA MET A 123 -67.96 4.95 -18.69
C MET A 123 -68.90 5.56 -17.66
N LEU A 124 -68.39 6.03 -16.52
CA LEU A 124 -69.19 6.76 -15.53
C LEU A 124 -69.74 8.08 -16.08
N ASN A 125 -68.93 8.82 -16.84
CA ASN A 125 -69.37 10.04 -17.51
C ASN A 125 -70.44 9.74 -18.57
N ASN A 126 -70.22 8.72 -19.42
CA ASN A 126 -71.21 8.30 -20.42
C ASN A 126 -72.53 7.83 -19.79
N LEU A 127 -72.46 7.13 -18.65
CA LEU A 127 -73.64 6.70 -17.92
C LEU A 127 -74.42 7.89 -17.36
N ARG A 128 -73.74 8.92 -16.83
CA ARG A 128 -74.37 10.16 -16.38
C ARG A 128 -75.14 10.86 -17.51
N ASP A 129 -74.55 10.92 -18.70
CA ASP A 129 -75.20 11.52 -19.87
C ASP A 129 -76.41 10.68 -20.34
N ALA A 130 -76.30 9.34 -20.27
CA ALA A 130 -77.41 8.44 -20.58
C ALA A 130 -78.54 8.49 -19.53
N ASP A 131 -78.20 8.66 -18.24
CA ASP A 131 -79.15 8.87 -17.15
C ASP A 131 -79.95 10.17 -17.40
N PHE A 132 -79.28 11.25 -17.80
CA PHE A 132 -79.94 12.51 -18.20
C PHE A 132 -80.90 12.31 -19.38
N GLN A 133 -80.49 11.62 -20.45
CA GLN A 133 -81.36 11.32 -21.58
C GLN A 133 -82.58 10.45 -21.20
N TYR A 134 -82.37 9.51 -20.27
CA TYR A 134 -83.44 8.66 -19.75
C TYR A 134 -84.47 9.46 -18.95
N GLU A 135 -84.03 10.38 -18.08
CA GLU A 135 -84.90 11.29 -17.33
C GLU A 135 -85.77 12.16 -18.27
N HIS A 136 -85.20 12.57 -19.40
CA HIS A 136 -85.90 13.32 -20.45
C HIS A 136 -86.70 12.45 -21.43
N LYS A 137 -86.87 11.15 -21.18
CA LYS A 137 -87.68 10.19 -21.97
C LYS A 137 -87.32 10.15 -23.46
N VAL A 138 -86.04 10.32 -23.78
CA VAL A 138 -85.54 10.17 -25.16
C VAL A 138 -85.72 8.71 -25.62
N ALA A 139 -86.10 8.50 -26.88
CA ALA A 139 -86.29 7.16 -27.44
C ALA A 139 -85.01 6.30 -27.29
N ASN A 140 -85.18 5.01 -26.95
CA ASN A 140 -84.09 4.05 -26.71
C ASN A 140 -83.14 4.36 -25.53
N ALA A 141 -83.39 5.42 -24.75
CA ALA A 141 -82.52 5.82 -23.64
C ALA A 141 -82.41 4.74 -22.55
N GLN A 142 -83.50 4.02 -22.25
CA GLN A 142 -83.49 2.94 -21.25
C GLN A 142 -82.61 1.76 -21.66
N GLU A 143 -82.65 1.37 -22.93
CA GLU A 143 -81.83 0.27 -23.45
C GLU A 143 -80.34 0.67 -23.45
N ASN A 144 -80.03 1.90 -23.88
CA ASN A 144 -78.67 2.43 -23.85
C ASN A 144 -78.10 2.49 -22.42
N ARG A 145 -78.89 2.99 -21.47
CA ARG A 145 -78.55 3.03 -20.05
C ARG A 145 -78.23 1.64 -19.50
N THR A 146 -79.09 0.66 -19.77
CA THR A 146 -78.91 -0.72 -19.30
C THR A 146 -77.62 -1.32 -19.86
N LYS A 147 -77.33 -1.13 -21.16
CA LYS A 147 -76.08 -1.57 -21.79
C LYS A 147 -74.83 -0.93 -21.16
N LEU A 148 -74.89 0.36 -20.82
CA LEU A 148 -73.78 1.05 -20.16
C LEU A 148 -73.56 0.53 -18.73
N GLN A 149 -74.63 0.23 -17.99
CA GLN A 149 -74.52 -0.37 -16.66
C GLN A 149 -73.87 -1.77 -16.69
N GLU A 150 -74.23 -2.61 -17.66
CA GLU A 150 -73.61 -3.92 -17.86
C GLU A 150 -72.12 -3.80 -18.23
N LYS A 151 -71.76 -2.87 -19.13
CA LYS A 151 -70.36 -2.58 -19.46
C LYS A 151 -69.57 -2.08 -18.26
N LEU A 152 -70.13 -1.17 -17.47
CA LEU A 152 -69.51 -0.65 -16.25
C LEU A 152 -69.24 -1.78 -15.24
N LYS A 153 -70.22 -2.67 -15.04
CA LYS A 153 -70.04 -3.86 -14.19
C LYS A 153 -68.90 -4.75 -14.71
N SER A 154 -68.85 -5.01 -16.01
CA SER A 154 -67.78 -5.79 -16.65
C SER A 154 -66.39 -5.16 -16.46
N ILE A 155 -66.28 -3.83 -16.59
CA ILE A 155 -65.02 -3.10 -16.36
C ILE A 155 -64.58 -3.22 -14.90
N ARG A 156 -65.51 -3.04 -13.94
CA ARG A 156 -65.20 -3.22 -12.50
C ARG A 156 -64.69 -4.62 -12.18
N GLU A 157 -65.26 -5.65 -12.79
CA GLU A 157 -64.75 -7.01 -12.66
C GLU A 157 -63.35 -7.19 -13.27
N LYS A 158 -63.05 -6.52 -14.39
CA LYS A 158 -61.70 -6.50 -14.98
C LYS A 158 -60.70 -5.75 -14.08
N ILE A 159 -61.10 -4.64 -13.47
CA ILE A 159 -60.29 -3.87 -12.52
C ILE A 159 -59.95 -4.76 -11.32
N ALA A 160 -60.94 -5.40 -10.69
CA ALA A 160 -60.69 -6.29 -9.55
C ALA A 160 -59.69 -7.42 -9.88
N ARG A 161 -59.77 -7.99 -11.10
CA ARG A 161 -58.79 -8.97 -11.58
C ARG A 161 -57.40 -8.35 -11.80
N ALA A 162 -57.33 -7.16 -12.39
CA ALA A 162 -56.09 -6.44 -12.64
C ALA A 162 -55.40 -6.01 -11.34
N GLU A 163 -56.16 -5.60 -10.31
CA GLU A 163 -55.63 -5.29 -8.98
C GLU A 163 -54.98 -6.52 -8.34
N LYS A 164 -55.68 -7.67 -8.36
CA LYS A 164 -55.13 -8.93 -7.85
C LYS A 164 -53.85 -9.34 -8.59
N GLU A 165 -53.83 -9.17 -9.90
CA GLU A 165 -52.66 -9.46 -10.73
C GLU A 165 -51.50 -8.49 -10.43
N CYS A 166 -51.77 -7.20 -10.27
CA CYS A 166 -50.76 -6.20 -9.91
C CYS A 166 -50.12 -6.52 -8.56
N SER A 167 -50.94 -6.82 -7.54
CA SER A 167 -50.44 -7.26 -6.23
C SER A 167 -49.58 -8.53 -6.32
N ARG A 168 -50.00 -9.50 -7.14
CA ARG A 168 -49.23 -10.73 -7.37
C ARG A 168 -47.87 -10.44 -8.03
N GLN A 169 -47.84 -9.59 -9.06
CA GLN A 169 -46.62 -9.21 -9.77
C GLN A 169 -45.67 -8.40 -8.88
N GLN A 170 -46.20 -7.52 -8.03
CA GLN A 170 -45.40 -6.78 -7.05
C GLN A 170 -44.67 -7.73 -6.09
N GLU A 171 -45.35 -8.78 -5.62
CA GLU A 171 -44.74 -9.76 -4.72
C GLU A 171 -43.63 -10.57 -5.41
N ILE A 172 -43.86 -10.97 -6.67
CA ILE A 172 -42.83 -11.65 -7.49
C ILE A 172 -41.63 -10.72 -7.70
N TYR A 173 -41.87 -9.46 -8.04
CA TYR A 173 -40.81 -8.48 -8.23
C TYR A 173 -40.00 -8.26 -6.96
N ARG A 174 -40.62 -8.14 -5.79
CA ARG A 174 -39.89 -7.99 -4.52
C ARG A 174 -38.91 -9.13 -4.29
N LYS A 175 -39.35 -10.38 -4.50
CA LYS A 175 -38.49 -11.56 -4.37
C LYS A 175 -37.32 -11.52 -5.36
N SER A 176 -37.62 -11.29 -6.64
CA SER A 176 -36.60 -11.17 -7.69
C SER A 176 -35.61 -10.03 -7.40
N ALA A 177 -36.09 -8.87 -6.94
CA ALA A 177 -35.26 -7.72 -6.61
C ALA A 177 -34.31 -8.02 -5.43
N ILE A 178 -34.79 -8.74 -4.41
CA ILE A 178 -33.95 -9.21 -3.29
C ILE A 178 -32.87 -10.16 -3.80
N ASP A 179 -33.20 -11.11 -4.68
CA ASP A 179 -32.23 -12.07 -5.21
C ASP A 179 -31.15 -11.38 -6.06
N ILE A 180 -31.54 -10.42 -6.91
CA ILE A 180 -30.60 -9.61 -7.69
C ILE A 180 -29.72 -8.76 -6.75
N TYR A 181 -30.30 -8.15 -5.72
CA TYR A 181 -29.56 -7.40 -4.71
C TYR A 181 -28.53 -8.28 -3.99
N GLN A 182 -28.89 -9.50 -3.57
CA GLN A 182 -27.95 -10.44 -2.96
C GLN A 182 -26.82 -10.84 -3.92
N ARG A 183 -27.11 -10.96 -5.22
CA ARG A 183 -26.08 -11.19 -6.23
C ARG A 183 -25.12 -10.00 -6.34
N CYS A 184 -25.63 -8.77 -6.35
CA CYS A 184 -24.79 -7.56 -6.32
C CYS A 184 -23.91 -7.51 -5.06
N ARG A 185 -24.45 -7.86 -3.88
CA ARG A 185 -23.68 -7.92 -2.63
C ARG A 185 -22.55 -8.94 -2.70
N ARG A 186 -22.77 -10.10 -3.32
CA ARG A 186 -21.71 -11.11 -3.50
C ARG A 186 -20.57 -10.59 -4.37
N LEU A 187 -20.89 -9.94 -5.49
CA LEU A 187 -19.88 -9.33 -6.36
C LEU A 187 -19.07 -8.25 -5.63
N GLU A 188 -19.73 -7.40 -4.84
CA GLU A 188 -19.02 -6.38 -4.08
C GLU A 188 -18.17 -6.98 -2.95
N LYS A 189 -18.66 -8.04 -2.30
CA LYS A 189 -17.88 -8.79 -1.30
C LYS A 189 -16.59 -9.34 -1.92
N GLU A 190 -16.64 -9.93 -3.11
CA GLU A 190 -15.44 -10.43 -3.81
C GLU A 190 -14.39 -9.32 -4.02
N ARG A 191 -14.83 -8.11 -4.40
CA ARG A 191 -13.95 -6.95 -4.56
C ARG A 191 -13.31 -6.54 -3.24
N LEU A 192 -14.10 -6.43 -2.17
CA LEU A 192 -13.62 -6.06 -0.84
C LEU A 192 -12.66 -7.11 -0.27
N ASP A 193 -12.95 -8.39 -0.46
CA ASP A 193 -12.07 -9.49 -0.04
C ASP A 193 -10.73 -9.47 -0.79
N LEU A 194 -10.74 -9.16 -2.10
CA LEU A 194 -9.53 -8.99 -2.89
C LEU A 194 -8.69 -7.80 -2.38
N ILE A 195 -9.31 -6.66 -2.10
CA ILE A 195 -8.62 -5.50 -1.52
C ILE A 195 -8.00 -5.87 -0.17
N ARG A 196 -8.77 -6.48 0.73
CA ARG A 196 -8.30 -6.92 2.05
C ARG A 196 -7.11 -7.87 1.93
N LYS A 197 -7.21 -8.91 1.09
CA LYS A 197 -6.12 -9.88 0.86
C LYS A 197 -4.87 -9.19 0.31
N THR A 198 -5.04 -8.24 -0.61
CA THR A 198 -3.93 -7.48 -1.21
C THR A 198 -3.22 -6.60 -0.18
N LEU A 199 -3.98 -5.92 0.68
CA LEU A 199 -3.43 -5.10 1.77
C LEU A 199 -2.68 -5.95 2.80
N ILE A 200 -3.24 -7.10 3.19
CA ILE A 200 -2.56 -8.03 4.11
C ILE A 200 -1.24 -8.52 3.51
N LYS A 201 -1.24 -8.93 2.23
CA LYS A 201 0.00 -9.33 1.54
C LYS A 201 1.01 -8.19 1.53
N PHE A 202 0.58 -6.98 1.18
CA PHE A 202 1.45 -5.81 1.18
C PHE A 202 2.07 -5.53 2.55
N ILE A 203 1.28 -5.54 3.63
CA ILE A 203 1.78 -5.31 4.99
C ILE A 203 2.80 -6.39 5.37
N LYS A 204 2.49 -7.67 5.14
CA LYS A 204 3.39 -8.77 5.44
C LYS A 204 4.72 -8.65 4.68
N THR A 205 4.69 -8.26 3.42
CA THR A 205 5.91 -8.09 2.61
C THR A 205 6.68 -6.83 2.97
N ALA A 206 6.00 -5.70 3.14
CA ALA A 206 6.64 -4.41 3.44
C ALA A 206 7.29 -4.38 4.83
N PHE A 207 6.65 -5.05 5.79
CA PHE A 207 7.00 -5.00 7.21
C PHE A 207 7.28 -6.40 7.80
N SER A 208 7.80 -7.33 6.98
CA SER A 208 8.10 -8.71 7.41
C SER A 208 9.13 -8.77 8.54
N PHE A 209 8.90 -9.66 9.52
CA PHE A 209 9.87 -10.01 10.55
C PHE A 209 11.13 -10.69 9.97
N GLU A 210 11.01 -11.40 8.85
CA GLU A 210 12.16 -12.04 8.19
C GLU A 210 13.20 -11.01 7.73
N ASN A 211 12.76 -9.86 7.23
CA ASN A 211 13.65 -8.77 6.87
C ASN A 211 14.35 -8.18 8.09
N VAL A 212 13.65 -8.08 9.23
CA VAL A 212 14.24 -7.62 10.50
C VAL A 212 15.32 -8.59 10.96
N SER A 213 15.04 -9.90 10.94
CA SER A 213 16.03 -10.93 11.28
C SER A 213 17.25 -10.91 10.37
N ALA A 214 17.05 -10.84 9.05
CA ALA A 214 18.15 -10.76 8.08
C ALA A 214 18.98 -9.48 8.27
N GLN A 215 18.33 -8.36 8.57
CA GLN A 215 19.01 -7.10 8.89
C GLN A 215 19.83 -7.21 10.18
N SER A 216 19.29 -7.83 11.24
CA SER A 216 20.04 -8.10 12.47
C SER A 216 21.28 -8.95 12.20
N GLN A 217 21.17 -10.00 11.40
CA GLN A 217 22.32 -10.86 11.03
C GLN A 217 23.42 -10.08 10.31
N ILE A 218 23.05 -9.12 9.43
CA ILE A 218 24.03 -8.25 8.76
C ILE A 218 24.82 -7.42 9.80
N TYR A 219 24.15 -6.88 10.82
CA TYR A 219 24.80 -6.07 11.85
C TYR A 219 25.61 -6.89 12.83
N GLU A 220 25.16 -8.09 13.21
CA GLU A 220 25.93 -9.01 14.04
C GLU A 220 27.22 -9.47 13.33
N ALA A 221 27.13 -9.77 12.03
CA ALA A 221 28.30 -10.09 11.22
C ALA A 221 29.31 -8.92 11.17
N LEU A 222 28.82 -7.69 11.02
CA LEU A 222 29.67 -6.49 11.05
C LEU A 222 30.33 -6.29 12.42
N SER A 223 29.57 -6.45 13.51
CA SER A 223 30.07 -6.33 14.88
C SER A 223 31.16 -7.36 15.19
N SER A 224 30.92 -8.63 14.83
CA SER A 224 31.89 -9.71 14.98
C SER A 224 33.16 -9.43 14.17
N MET A 225 33.03 -8.91 12.95
CA MET A 225 34.17 -8.55 12.14
C MET A 225 34.99 -7.39 12.76
N LEU A 226 34.32 -6.36 13.28
CA LEU A 226 34.98 -5.26 13.99
C LEU A 226 35.79 -5.75 15.19
N GLN A 227 35.26 -6.72 15.94
CA GLN A 227 35.91 -7.26 17.14
C GLN A 227 37.08 -8.20 16.81
N ASN A 228 36.99 -8.95 15.71
CA ASN A 228 37.88 -10.06 15.44
C ASN A 228 38.91 -9.79 14.33
N GLN A 229 38.66 -8.86 13.41
CA GLN A 229 39.54 -8.60 12.26
C GLN A 229 40.38 -7.34 12.38
N GLN A 230 39.97 -6.34 13.18
CA GLN A 230 40.81 -5.18 13.42
C GLN A 230 41.92 -5.55 14.41
N ASN A 231 43.17 -5.55 13.95
CA ASN A 231 44.31 -5.88 14.78
C ASN A 231 45.32 -4.73 14.78
N THR A 232 45.32 -3.98 15.89
CA THR A 232 46.22 -2.84 16.09
C THR A 232 47.69 -3.25 16.03
N SER A 233 48.05 -4.44 16.54
CA SER A 233 49.45 -4.90 16.51
C SER A 233 49.92 -5.15 15.08
N GLU A 234 49.10 -5.85 14.27
CA GLU A 234 49.42 -6.12 12.86
C GLU A 234 49.52 -4.83 12.05
N ASP A 235 48.65 -3.85 12.32
CA ASP A 235 48.69 -2.55 11.66
C ASP A 235 49.93 -1.73 12.03
N LEU A 236 50.37 -1.78 13.30
CA LEU A 236 51.59 -1.13 13.74
C LEU A 236 52.83 -1.77 13.13
N ASP A 237 52.88 -3.10 13.05
CA ASP A 237 53.96 -3.83 12.37
C ASP A 237 54.01 -3.49 10.88
N PHE A 238 52.84 -3.45 10.22
CA PHE A 238 52.73 -3.06 8.81
C PHE A 238 53.20 -1.62 8.58
N TRP A 239 52.80 -0.69 9.45
CA TRP A 239 53.26 0.69 9.43
C TRP A 239 54.78 0.79 9.59
N ALA A 240 55.33 0.12 10.61
CA ALA A 240 56.76 0.16 10.91
C ALA A 240 57.60 -0.38 9.73
N ARG A 241 57.13 -1.44 9.06
CA ARG A 241 57.76 -1.98 7.85
C ARG A 241 57.71 -0.99 6.69
N ASN A 242 56.56 -0.36 6.46
CA ASN A 242 56.37 0.56 5.33
C ASN A 242 57.20 1.86 5.46
N TYR A 243 57.49 2.30 6.70
CA TYR A 243 58.31 3.49 6.96
C TYR A 243 59.75 3.19 7.38
N GLY A 244 60.20 1.93 7.32
CA GLY A 244 61.59 1.55 7.61
C GLY A 244 62.00 1.69 9.08
N VAL A 245 61.04 1.73 9.99
CA VAL A 245 61.26 1.75 11.46
C VAL A 245 61.33 0.32 12.03
N TYR A 246 60.90 -0.67 11.25
CA TYR A 246 60.93 -2.08 11.65
C TYR A 246 62.33 -2.67 11.52
N ASP A 247 62.93 -3.05 12.64
CA ASP A 247 64.15 -3.83 12.68
C ASP A 247 63.82 -5.32 12.92
N SER A 248 64.11 -6.15 11.93
CA SER A 248 63.91 -7.61 12.01
C SER A 248 64.69 -8.27 13.15
N THR A 249 65.73 -7.61 13.68
CA THR A 249 66.58 -8.15 14.76
C THR A 249 66.06 -7.85 16.17
N THR A 250 65.14 -6.88 16.34
CA THR A 250 64.60 -6.52 17.66
C THR A 250 63.43 -7.41 18.10
N SER A 251 62.70 -8.02 17.16
CA SER A 251 61.54 -8.88 17.50
C SER A 251 61.92 -10.27 18.03
N GLN A 252 63.19 -10.70 17.88
CA GLN A 252 63.69 -11.95 18.45
C GLN A 252 64.36 -11.77 19.82
N SER A 253 64.64 -10.53 20.26
CA SER A 253 65.42 -10.28 21.49
C SER A 253 64.58 -9.96 22.73
N PHE A 254 63.25 -9.84 22.62
CA PHE A 254 62.36 -9.70 23.79
C PHE A 254 61.91 -11.07 24.33
N VAL A 255 62.86 -11.99 24.51
CA VAL A 255 62.69 -13.09 25.46
C VAL A 255 63.36 -12.63 26.75
N MET A 256 62.57 -12.06 27.66
CA MET A 256 62.97 -11.81 29.05
C MET A 256 63.36 -13.16 29.67
N ASN A 257 64.67 -13.40 29.81
CA ASN A 257 65.19 -14.35 30.79
C ASN A 257 65.98 -13.56 31.85
N PRO A 258 65.68 -13.75 33.14
CA PRO A 258 66.26 -12.99 34.23
C PRO A 258 67.59 -13.61 34.66
N THR A 259 68.66 -12.81 34.72
CA THR A 259 69.87 -13.15 35.49
C THR A 259 70.52 -11.89 36.03
N ASP A 260 70.32 -11.68 37.33
CA ASP A 260 71.32 -11.48 38.39
C ASP A 260 72.75 -11.04 38.00
N ASP A 261 73.20 -9.99 38.70
CA ASP A 261 74.56 -9.69 39.22
C ASP A 261 75.79 -10.08 38.37
N ASP A 262 76.61 -9.11 37.95
CA ASP A 262 77.71 -8.56 38.78
C ASP A 262 78.65 -7.61 37.99
N HIS A 263 79.35 -6.75 38.73
CA HIS A 263 80.35 -5.71 38.40
C HIS A 263 81.17 -5.74 37.07
N ASN A 264 81.46 -4.56 36.48
CA ASN A 264 82.74 -3.81 36.64
C ASN A 264 82.88 -2.58 35.69
N GLU A 265 83.58 -1.55 36.17
CA GLU A 265 83.82 -0.23 35.58
C GLU A 265 84.86 -0.20 34.43
N ARG A 266 84.71 0.74 33.47
CA ARG A 266 85.63 1.89 33.23
C ARG A 266 85.43 2.58 31.86
N ASN A 267 85.24 3.91 31.92
CA ASN A 267 85.83 5.03 31.13
C ASN A 267 86.05 4.86 29.60
N SER A 268 85.79 5.84 28.71
CA SER A 268 85.82 7.31 28.82
C SER A 268 85.27 7.97 27.52
N ASN A 269 84.80 9.22 27.66
CA ASN A 269 84.87 10.36 26.72
C ASN A 269 83.95 10.38 25.47
N GLU A 270 83.02 11.35 25.42
CA GLU A 270 83.05 12.60 24.59
C GLU A 270 82.27 12.41 23.26
N THR A 271 81.40 13.28 22.73
CA THR A 271 81.10 14.71 22.92
C THR A 271 79.74 15.04 22.26
N THR A 272 79.07 16.09 22.75
CA THR A 272 78.22 17.08 22.03
C THR A 272 76.87 16.71 21.38
N SER A 273 75.83 17.31 21.99
CA SER A 273 74.88 18.28 21.39
C SER A 273 74.12 17.93 20.10
N GLN A 274 72.80 17.86 20.20
CA GLN A 274 71.92 19.01 19.91
C GLN A 274 70.46 18.79 20.38
N LYS A 275 69.90 19.86 20.95
CA LYS A 275 68.53 19.98 21.50
C LYS A 275 67.48 20.23 20.40
N PRO A 276 66.19 20.02 20.72
CA PRO A 276 65.04 19.99 19.79
C PRO A 276 64.30 21.34 19.69
N LYS A 277 63.55 21.53 18.60
CA LYS A 277 62.55 22.59 18.34
C LYS A 277 61.57 22.01 17.29
N ASN A 278 60.24 22.09 17.30
CA ASN A 278 59.17 22.78 18.03
C ASN A 278 57.92 21.89 17.81
N SER A 279 57.14 21.46 18.81
CA SER A 279 56.04 22.14 19.51
C SER A 279 54.94 22.80 18.65
N LYS A 280 53.69 22.32 18.88
CA LYS A 280 52.36 22.96 18.70
C LYS A 280 51.79 22.91 17.26
N LYS A 281 50.52 22.56 17.05
CA LYS A 281 49.31 22.91 17.83
C LYS A 281 48.21 21.85 17.63
N CYS A 282 47.58 21.46 18.73
CA CYS A 282 46.35 20.69 18.80
C CYS A 282 45.18 21.68 18.73
N GLU A 283 44.21 21.47 17.84
CA GLU A 283 42.97 22.23 17.79
C GLU A 283 41.79 21.26 17.87
N THR A 284 41.12 21.34 19.01
CA THR A 284 39.91 20.63 19.39
C THR A 284 38.73 21.28 18.67
N VAL A 285 37.95 20.52 17.91
CA VAL A 285 36.65 20.98 17.39
C VAL A 285 35.54 20.25 18.15
N GLU A 286 34.83 21.02 18.97
CA GLU A 286 33.65 20.62 19.71
C GLU A 286 32.50 20.24 18.76
N ARG A 287 31.80 19.16 19.13
CA ARG A 287 30.53 18.74 18.55
C ARG A 287 29.42 19.63 19.10
N THR A 288 28.56 20.14 18.22
CA THR A 288 27.20 20.52 18.59
C THR A 288 26.20 19.69 17.80
N THR A 289 25.48 18.89 18.58
CA THR A 289 24.42 17.96 18.23
C THR A 289 23.19 18.73 17.75
N THR A 290 22.54 18.23 16.69
CA THR A 290 21.27 18.75 16.18
C THR A 290 20.13 18.06 16.92
N ASP A 291 19.36 18.82 17.69
CA ASP A 291 18.09 18.38 18.26
C ASP A 291 16.96 18.53 17.23
N ILE A 292 16.20 17.45 17.01
CA ILE A 292 14.94 17.42 16.27
C ILE A 292 13.91 16.73 17.17
N TYR A 293 12.91 17.49 17.64
CA TYR A 293 11.63 17.00 18.16
C TYR A 293 10.55 17.96 17.61
N VAL A 294 9.70 17.52 16.67
CA VAL A 294 8.37 16.90 16.84
C VAL A 294 7.37 17.79 17.60
N ASN A 295 6.34 18.25 16.88
CA ASN A 295 4.94 18.50 17.28
C ASN A 295 4.25 19.25 16.11
N GLU A 296 2.99 19.11 15.72
CA GLU A 296 1.79 18.40 16.20
C GLU A 296 0.80 18.41 15.01
N LEU A 297 0.16 17.27 14.71
CA LEU A 297 -1.02 17.23 13.83
C LEU A 297 -2.27 17.31 14.71
N ARG A 298 -2.86 18.50 14.76
CA ARG A 298 -4.17 18.75 15.37
C ARG A 298 -5.23 18.43 14.32
N ILE A 299 -6.00 17.37 14.56
CA ILE A 299 -7.22 17.03 13.81
C ILE A 299 -8.38 17.50 14.67
N GLU A 300 -9.10 18.52 14.21
CA GLU A 300 -10.40 18.92 14.74
C GLU A 300 -11.50 18.29 13.87
N HIS A 301 -12.28 17.43 14.52
CA HIS A 301 -13.62 16.91 14.21
C HIS A 301 -14.45 17.35 15.44
N ASP A 302 -15.67 17.87 15.43
CA ASP A 302 -16.85 17.86 14.55
C ASP A 302 -17.54 19.25 14.67
N GLU A 303 -18.53 19.69 13.88
CA GLU A 303 -19.95 19.33 13.98
C GLU A 303 -20.68 19.77 12.69
N VAL A 304 -21.54 18.89 12.16
CA VAL A 304 -22.58 19.24 11.17
C VAL A 304 -23.90 19.16 11.92
N GLU A 305 -24.56 20.31 12.06
CA GLU A 305 -25.96 20.42 12.46
C GLU A 305 -26.85 19.92 11.31
N ASP A 306 -27.68 18.91 11.57
CA ASP A 306 -28.82 18.56 10.71
C ASP A 306 -30.11 19.07 11.38
N ASP A 307 -30.71 20.08 10.76
CA ASP A 307 -32.13 20.44 10.89
C ASP A 307 -32.91 19.73 9.76
N ASN A 308 -33.76 18.76 10.12
CA ASN A 308 -35.09 18.47 9.54
C ASN A 308 -35.74 17.23 10.16
#